data_AF-A0A524GRR6-F1
#
_entry.id   AF-A0A524GRR6-F1
#
_cell.length_a   1.000
_cell.length_b   1.000
_cell.length_c   1.000
_cell.angle_alpha   90.00
_cell.angle_beta   90.00
_cell.angle_gamma   90.00
#
_symmetry.space_group_name_H-M   'P 1'
#
loop_
_entity.id
_entity.type
_entity.pdbx_description
1 polymer ?
#
loop_
_entity_poly.entity_id
_entity_poly.type
_entity_poly.pdbx_seq_one_letter_code
_entity_poly.pdbx_strand_id
1 'polypeptide(L)'
;MDGNGHGTHVAGIIGAVGNNARGVTGICWNAKIMILRVFDASGSATVADTIEAMDYARQNGAKVINASYSDAQFSQTEHDAIALLNSAGILFITAAGNETTNNDQTPSYPANYDLPNIVAVAATDSSDRLASFSNFGSSTVDVAAPGSFVYSTYMSEVAALTVQDFESGTAGWTLNAPFGRANTGYNSSWSLADSPAGNYAD
;
A
#
# COMPACT_ATOMS: atom_id res chain seq x y z
N MET A 1 -5.12 5.70 6.77
CA MET A 1 -3.99 6.31 6.04
C MET A 1 -2.95 5.22 5.76
N ASP A 2 -2.34 5.20 4.57
CA ASP A 2 -1.23 4.31 4.23
C ASP A 2 0.06 4.83 4.87
N GLY A 3 0.72 4.01 5.69
CA GLY A 3 1.95 4.39 6.39
C GLY A 3 3.23 3.91 5.70
N ASN A 4 3.11 3.17 4.60
CA ASN A 4 4.23 2.56 3.88
C ASN A 4 4.31 3.05 2.42
N GLY A 5 3.17 3.19 1.75
CA GLY A 5 3.07 3.59 0.34
C GLY A 5 2.73 2.43 -0.60
N HIS A 6 2.99 1.18 -0.19
CA HIS A 6 2.70 -0.01 -0.99
C HIS A 6 1.21 -0.15 -1.35
N GLY A 7 0.30 0.07 -0.38
CA GLY A 7 -1.14 -0.02 -0.64
C GLY A 7 -1.62 1.03 -1.63
N THR A 8 -1.08 2.25 -1.54
CA THR A 8 -1.35 3.34 -2.49
C THR A 8 -0.82 3.01 -3.89
N HIS A 9 0.36 2.39 -3.98
CA HIS A 9 0.93 1.93 -5.24
C HIS A 9 0.06 0.88 -5.92
N VAL A 10 -0.38 -0.14 -5.17
CA VAL A 10 -1.28 -1.17 -5.69
C VAL A 10 -2.64 -0.59 -6.11
N ALA A 11 -3.23 0.29 -5.30
CA ALA A 11 -4.51 0.92 -5.61
C ALA A 11 -4.45 1.77 -6.90
N GLY A 12 -3.32 2.45 -7.14
CA GLY A 12 -3.11 3.21 -8.38
C GLY A 12 -3.05 2.35 -9.63
N ILE A 13 -2.38 1.19 -9.56
CA ILE A 13 -2.31 0.23 -10.68
C ILE A 13 -3.72 -0.24 -11.03
N ILE A 14 -4.55 -0.50 -10.01
CA ILE A 14 -5.93 -0.96 -10.23
C ILE A 14 -6.80 0.16 -10.80
N GLY A 15 -6.80 1.35 -10.19
CA GLY A 15 -7.87 2.33 -10.43
C GLY A 15 -7.47 3.79 -10.33
N ALA A 16 -6.21 4.16 -10.61
CA ALA A 16 -5.89 5.57 -10.84
C ALA A 16 -6.75 6.13 -11.99
N VAL A 17 -7.26 7.35 -11.80
CA VAL A 17 -8.21 7.99 -12.72
C VAL A 17 -7.55 8.24 -14.07
N GLY A 18 -8.05 7.61 -15.11
CA GLY A 18 -7.58 7.81 -16.48
C GLY A 18 -8.14 9.07 -17.15
N ASN A 19 -7.50 9.45 -18.26
CA ASN A 19 -7.91 10.57 -19.13
C ASN A 19 -8.13 11.93 -18.42
N ASN A 20 -7.37 12.20 -17.36
CA ASN A 20 -7.40 13.48 -16.62
C ASN A 20 -6.15 14.34 -16.86
N ALA A 21 -5.24 13.91 -17.76
CA ALA A 21 -3.97 14.54 -18.09
C ALA A 21 -2.99 14.73 -16.91
N ARG A 22 -3.07 13.91 -15.86
CA ARG A 22 -2.22 14.00 -14.66
C ARG A 22 -1.71 12.63 -14.22
N GLY A 23 -0.44 12.56 -13.84
CA GLY A 23 0.13 11.37 -13.20
C GLY A 23 0.06 10.12 -14.07
N VAL A 24 -0.46 9.03 -13.50
CA VAL A 24 -0.59 7.70 -14.11
C VAL A 24 -2.06 7.32 -14.31
N THR A 25 -2.31 6.21 -15.00
CA THR A 25 -3.65 5.63 -15.16
C THR A 25 -3.68 4.20 -14.65
N GLY A 26 -4.77 3.82 -13.98
CA GLY A 26 -5.01 2.44 -13.59
C GLY A 26 -5.53 1.61 -14.77
N ILE A 27 -5.67 0.30 -14.56
CA ILE A 27 -6.29 -0.61 -15.52
C ILE A 27 -7.81 -0.39 -15.58
N CYS A 28 -8.45 -0.16 -14.43
CA CYS A 28 -9.89 -0.04 -14.27
C CYS A 28 -10.29 1.36 -13.80
N TRP A 29 -10.46 2.31 -14.73
CA TRP A 29 -10.63 3.75 -14.42
C TRP A 29 -11.88 4.09 -13.58
N ASN A 30 -12.87 3.19 -13.57
CA ASN A 30 -14.14 3.35 -12.86
C ASN A 30 -14.31 2.35 -11.69
N ALA A 31 -13.22 1.69 -11.28
CA ALA A 31 -13.27 0.79 -10.14
C ALA A 31 -13.58 1.56 -8.85
N LYS A 32 -14.42 0.98 -8.00
CA LYS A 32 -14.56 1.42 -6.61
C LYS A 32 -13.63 0.57 -5.75
N ILE A 33 -12.68 1.22 -5.08
CA ILE A 33 -11.67 0.53 -4.28
C ILE A 33 -12.05 0.61 -2.80
N MET A 34 -12.17 -0.55 -2.15
CA MET A 34 -12.30 -0.66 -0.71
C MET A 34 -10.90 -0.82 -0.11
N ILE A 35 -10.46 0.14 0.70
CA ILE A 35 -9.12 0.13 1.31
C ILE A 35 -9.19 -0.49 2.70
N LEU A 36 -8.56 -1.65 2.86
CA LEU A 36 -8.40 -2.33 4.14
C LEU A 36 -6.92 -2.41 4.47
N ARG A 37 -6.50 -1.68 5.51
CA ARG A 37 -5.12 -1.68 5.95
C ARG A 37 -4.94 -2.75 7.01
N VAL A 38 -4.19 -3.79 6.66
CA VAL A 38 -3.79 -4.87 7.58
C VAL A 38 -2.31 -4.83 7.94
N PHE A 39 -1.49 -4.20 7.10
CA PHE A 39 -0.06 -4.03 7.34
C PHE A 39 0.25 -2.72 8.06
N ASP A 40 1.23 -2.79 8.97
CA ASP A 40 1.82 -1.62 9.60
C ASP A 40 2.78 -0.85 8.67
N ALA A 41 3.42 0.20 9.18
CA ALA A 41 4.35 1.01 8.37
C ALA A 41 5.61 0.25 7.92
N SER A 42 6.00 -0.79 8.68
CA SER A 42 7.10 -1.70 8.34
C SER A 42 6.71 -2.84 7.41
N GLY A 43 5.43 -2.94 7.01
CA GLY A 43 4.96 -4.01 6.14
C GLY A 43 4.75 -5.34 6.86
N SER A 44 4.45 -5.31 8.17
CA SER A 44 4.10 -6.51 8.96
C SER A 44 2.61 -6.56 9.25
N ALA A 45 2.03 -7.76 9.23
CA ALA A 45 0.65 -8.06 9.60
C ALA A 45 0.57 -9.46 10.21
N THR A 46 -0.47 -9.73 10.99
CA THR A 46 -0.80 -11.09 11.41
C THR A 46 -1.86 -11.71 10.50
N VAL A 47 -1.93 -13.03 10.48
CA VAL A 47 -3.03 -13.76 9.81
C VAL A 47 -4.40 -13.35 10.38
N ALA A 48 -4.49 -12.99 11.66
CA ALA A 48 -5.75 -12.52 12.23
C ALA A 48 -6.21 -11.20 11.59
N ASP A 49 -5.28 -10.27 11.37
CA ASP A 49 -5.57 -8.99 10.72
C ASP A 49 -6.06 -9.19 9.26
N THR A 50 -5.44 -10.12 8.53
CA THR A 50 -5.86 -10.43 7.15
C THR A 50 -7.24 -11.06 7.12
N ILE A 51 -7.55 -12.00 8.02
CA ILE A 51 -8.87 -12.63 8.13
C ILE A 51 -9.97 -11.61 8.47
N GLU A 52 -9.73 -10.70 9.42
CA GLU A 52 -10.69 -9.65 9.78
C GLU A 52 -11.01 -8.76 8.57
N ALA A 53 -9.99 -8.37 7.80
CA ALA A 53 -10.19 -7.60 6.57
C ALA A 53 -10.93 -8.39 5.49
N MET A 54 -10.61 -9.67 5.28
CA MET A 54 -11.33 -10.53 4.33
C MET A 54 -12.81 -10.60 4.67
N ASP A 55 -13.14 -10.77 5.96
CA ASP A 55 -14.52 -10.83 6.41
C ASP A 55 -15.24 -9.49 6.23
N TYR A 56 -14.59 -8.38 6.56
CA TYR A 56 -15.13 -7.04 6.28
C TYR A 56 -15.40 -6.84 4.78
N ALA A 57 -14.45 -7.21 3.91
CA ALA A 57 -14.60 -7.09 2.45
C ALA A 57 -15.80 -7.89 1.94
N ARG A 58 -15.94 -9.13 2.43
CA ARG A 58 -17.05 -10.03 2.11
C ARG A 58 -18.39 -9.43 2.50
N GLN A 59 -18.51 -8.93 3.74
CA GLN A 59 -19.75 -8.34 4.25
C GLN A 59 -20.11 -7.03 3.53
N ASN A 60 -19.11 -6.28 3.04
CA ASN A 60 -19.30 -4.99 2.39
C ASN A 60 -19.33 -5.07 0.84
N GLY A 61 -19.53 -6.27 0.29
CA GLY A 61 -19.86 -6.46 -1.13
C GLY A 61 -18.68 -6.39 -2.09
N ALA A 62 -17.46 -6.59 -1.61
CA ALA A 62 -16.30 -6.78 -2.48
C ALA A 62 -16.56 -7.95 -3.46
N LYS A 63 -16.06 -7.80 -4.69
CA LYS A 63 -16.16 -8.84 -5.75
C LYS A 63 -14.82 -9.49 -6.05
N VAL A 64 -13.75 -8.74 -5.81
CA VAL A 64 -12.36 -9.15 -5.97
C VAL A 64 -11.59 -8.61 -4.78
N ILE A 65 -10.75 -9.44 -4.18
CA ILE A 65 -9.75 -9.02 -3.20
C ILE A 65 -8.37 -9.16 -3.85
N ASN A 66 -7.53 -8.14 -3.69
CA ASN A 66 -6.13 -8.19 -4.09
C ASN A 66 -5.24 -8.27 -2.85
N ALA A 67 -4.58 -9.40 -2.67
CA ALA A 67 -3.67 -9.73 -1.59
C ALA A 67 -2.22 -9.73 -2.11
N SER A 68 -1.60 -8.55 -2.17
CA SER A 68 -0.19 -8.41 -2.57
C SER A 68 0.75 -8.66 -1.39
N TYR A 69 0.72 -9.87 -0.84
CA TYR A 69 1.60 -10.35 0.21
C TYR A 69 1.87 -11.85 0.03
N SER A 70 2.85 -12.37 0.76
CA SER A 70 3.17 -13.79 0.84
C SER A 70 3.67 -14.16 2.24
N ASP A 71 3.52 -15.43 2.60
CA ASP A 71 4.06 -16.07 3.80
C ASP A 71 4.55 -17.48 3.43
N ALA A 72 5.56 -17.99 4.13
CA ALA A 72 6.06 -19.34 3.95
C ALA A 72 5.23 -20.39 4.73
N GLN A 73 4.47 -19.97 5.75
CA GLN A 73 3.76 -20.90 6.63
C GLN A 73 2.30 -21.09 6.22
N PHE A 74 1.86 -22.35 6.15
CA PHE A 74 0.44 -22.68 5.95
C PHE A 74 -0.36 -22.28 7.18
N SER A 75 -1.51 -21.62 6.97
CA SER A 75 -2.48 -21.34 8.01
C SER A 75 -3.85 -21.93 7.65
N GLN A 76 -4.33 -22.87 8.47
CA GLN A 76 -5.67 -23.44 8.28
C GLN A 76 -6.76 -22.37 8.39
N THR A 77 -6.59 -21.40 9.30
CA THR A 77 -7.60 -20.35 9.51
C THR A 77 -7.65 -19.37 8.35
N GLU A 78 -6.51 -19.06 7.72
CA GLU A 78 -6.49 -18.22 6.52
C GLU A 78 -7.08 -18.95 5.32
N HIS A 79 -6.71 -20.22 5.13
CA HIS A 79 -7.30 -21.08 4.12
C HIS A 79 -8.84 -21.12 4.24
N ASP A 80 -9.36 -21.37 5.44
CA ASP A 80 -10.81 -21.45 5.67
C ASP A 80 -11.50 -20.10 5.44
N ALA A 81 -10.85 -18.99 5.78
CA ALA A 81 -11.35 -17.65 5.49
C ALA A 81 -11.43 -17.39 3.97
N ILE A 82 -10.42 -17.78 3.19
CA ILE A 82 -10.44 -17.64 1.73
C ILE A 82 -11.48 -18.58 1.10
N ALA A 83 -11.68 -19.77 1.66
CA ALA A 83 -12.75 -20.68 1.23
C ALA A 83 -14.14 -20.08 1.48
N LEU A 84 -14.33 -19.31 2.56
CA LEU A 84 -15.58 -18.56 2.77
C LEU A 84 -15.79 -17.47 1.70
N LEU A 85 -14.71 -16.82 1.24
CA LEU A 85 -14.79 -15.88 0.11
C LEU A 85 -15.23 -16.58 -1.18
N ASN A 86 -14.73 -17.78 -1.45
CA ASN A 86 -15.18 -18.61 -2.57
C ASN A 86 -16.69 -18.86 -2.52
N SER A 87 -17.20 -19.26 -1.35
CA SER A 87 -18.63 -19.50 -1.16
C SER A 87 -19.50 -18.24 -1.36
N ALA A 88 -18.91 -17.06 -1.18
CA ALA A 88 -19.54 -15.77 -1.45
C ALA A 88 -19.38 -15.28 -2.91
N GLY A 89 -18.70 -16.06 -3.76
CA GLY A 89 -18.42 -15.71 -5.16
C GLY A 89 -17.39 -14.59 -5.31
N ILE A 90 -16.46 -14.47 -4.37
CA ILE A 90 -15.41 -13.45 -4.37
C ILE A 90 -14.10 -14.04 -4.88
N LEU A 91 -13.53 -13.42 -5.91
CA LEU A 91 -12.23 -13.78 -6.46
C LEU A 91 -11.11 -13.26 -5.55
N PHE A 92 -10.11 -14.09 -5.28
CA PHE A 92 -8.98 -13.76 -4.42
C PHE A 92 -7.68 -13.78 -5.23
N ILE A 93 -7.16 -12.60 -5.55
CA ILE A 93 -5.92 -12.46 -6.33
C ILE A 93 -4.76 -12.36 -5.35
N THR A 94 -3.72 -13.17 -5.54
CA THR A 94 -2.52 -13.15 -4.70
C THR A 94 -1.24 -13.10 -5.50
N ALA A 95 -0.20 -12.50 -4.93
CA ALA A 95 1.16 -12.61 -5.48
C ALA A 95 1.68 -14.05 -5.32
N ALA A 96 2.46 -14.53 -6.30
CA ALA A 96 3.17 -15.80 -6.19
C ALA A 96 4.28 -15.76 -5.12
N GLY A 97 4.82 -14.57 -4.82
CA GLY A 97 5.96 -14.34 -3.93
C GLY A 97 7.16 -13.75 -4.66
N ASN A 98 8.15 -13.28 -3.90
CA ASN A 98 9.30 -12.50 -4.39
C ASN A 98 10.66 -13.11 -3.97
N GLU A 99 10.71 -14.43 -3.79
CA GLU A 99 11.85 -15.17 -3.25
C GLU A 99 12.67 -15.90 -4.32
N THR A 100 12.31 -15.77 -5.61
CA THR A 100 12.93 -16.50 -6.74
C THR A 100 12.80 -18.03 -6.63
N THR A 101 11.75 -18.52 -5.97
CA THR A 101 11.53 -19.95 -5.70
C THR A 101 10.44 -20.58 -6.56
N ASN A 102 10.52 -21.90 -6.71
CA ASN A 102 9.46 -22.71 -7.33
C ASN A 102 8.41 -23.10 -6.27
N ASN A 103 7.21 -22.55 -6.35
CA ASN A 103 6.07 -22.79 -5.46
C ASN A 103 5.58 -24.24 -5.49
N ASP A 104 5.86 -25.02 -6.55
CA ASP A 104 5.56 -26.45 -6.58
C ASP A 104 6.47 -27.25 -5.61
N GLN A 105 7.60 -26.67 -5.19
CA GLN A 105 8.59 -27.28 -4.29
C GLN A 105 8.67 -26.60 -2.93
N THR A 106 8.57 -25.26 -2.92
CA THR A 106 8.62 -24.42 -1.71
C THR A 106 7.36 -23.56 -1.69
N PRO A 107 6.30 -24.03 -1.01
CA PRO A 107 5.01 -23.33 -1.00
C PRO A 107 5.11 -21.88 -0.49
N SER A 108 4.34 -21.00 -1.12
CA SER A 108 4.13 -19.61 -0.75
C SER A 108 2.64 -19.39 -0.56
N TYR A 109 2.22 -18.95 0.61
CA TYR A 109 0.81 -18.71 0.95
C TYR A 109 0.50 -17.22 0.88
N PRO A 110 -0.67 -16.82 0.35
CA PRO A 110 -1.82 -17.67 0.04
C PRO A 110 -1.79 -18.32 -1.35
N ALA A 111 -0.77 -18.08 -2.20
CA ALA A 111 -0.70 -18.61 -3.57
C ALA A 111 -0.84 -20.14 -3.69
N ASN A 112 -0.35 -20.88 -2.70
CA ASN A 112 -0.38 -22.35 -2.67
C ASN A 112 -1.61 -22.95 -1.98
N TYR A 113 -2.59 -22.15 -1.52
CA TYR A 113 -3.85 -22.71 -1.07
C TYR A 113 -4.64 -23.25 -2.29
N ASP A 114 -5.02 -24.52 -2.26
CA ASP A 114 -5.78 -25.16 -3.34
C ASP A 114 -7.27 -24.82 -3.25
N LEU A 115 -7.62 -23.59 -3.65
CA LEU A 115 -8.98 -23.07 -3.66
C LEU A 115 -9.33 -22.50 -5.04
N PRO A 116 -10.52 -22.81 -5.59
CA PRO A 116 -10.87 -22.48 -6.97
C PRO A 116 -11.11 -20.99 -7.24
N ASN A 117 -11.21 -20.16 -6.20
CA ASN A 117 -11.33 -18.70 -6.32
C ASN A 117 -9.99 -17.97 -6.20
N ILE A 118 -8.88 -18.69 -6.00
CA ILE A 118 -7.56 -18.08 -5.97
C ILE A 118 -7.03 -17.93 -7.39
N VAL A 119 -6.38 -16.78 -7.63
CA VAL A 119 -5.52 -16.59 -8.79
C VAL A 119 -4.16 -16.11 -8.30
N ALA A 120 -3.17 -16.99 -8.39
CA ALA A 120 -1.78 -16.71 -8.07
C ALA A 120 -1.08 -16.08 -9.29
N VAL A 121 -0.45 -14.92 -9.07
CA VAL A 121 0.13 -14.10 -10.13
C VAL A 121 1.64 -13.96 -9.95
N ALA A 122 2.40 -14.45 -10.92
CA ALA A 122 3.84 -14.19 -11.04
C ALA A 122 4.11 -12.81 -11.69
N ALA A 123 5.29 -12.26 -11.44
CA ALA A 123 5.72 -10.98 -12.00
C ALA A 123 6.56 -11.19 -13.27
N THR A 124 6.28 -10.41 -14.32
CA THR A 124 7.13 -10.28 -15.52
C THR A 124 7.83 -8.94 -15.59
N ASP A 125 8.91 -8.88 -16.37
CA ASP A 125 9.66 -7.68 -16.71
C ASP A 125 9.20 -7.05 -18.03
N SER A 126 9.80 -5.92 -18.40
CA SER A 126 9.49 -5.19 -19.64
C SER A 126 9.83 -5.95 -20.93
N SER A 127 10.56 -7.06 -20.83
CA SER A 127 10.85 -7.97 -21.95
C SER A 127 9.91 -9.18 -21.97
N ASP A 128 8.83 -9.15 -21.17
CA ASP A 128 7.86 -10.23 -21.01
C ASP A 128 8.48 -11.55 -20.51
N ARG A 129 9.57 -11.44 -19.75
CA ARG A 129 10.21 -12.57 -19.08
C ARG A 129 9.82 -12.57 -17.61
N LEU A 130 9.90 -13.73 -16.97
CA LEU A 130 9.77 -13.80 -15.51
C LEU A 130 10.74 -12.81 -14.84
N ALA A 131 10.22 -11.96 -13.96
CA ALA A 131 11.04 -10.99 -13.23
C ALA A 131 12.02 -11.74 -12.33
N SER A 132 13.23 -11.19 -12.16
CA SER A 132 14.33 -11.88 -11.48
C SER A 132 14.06 -12.24 -10.01
N PHE A 133 13.08 -11.59 -9.40
CA PHE A 133 12.65 -11.85 -8.02
C PHE A 133 11.42 -12.76 -7.94
N SER A 134 10.67 -12.95 -9.03
CA SER A 134 9.36 -13.60 -8.98
C SER A 134 9.49 -15.06 -8.59
N ASN A 135 8.60 -15.51 -7.72
CA ASN A 135 8.29 -16.93 -7.62
C ASN A 135 7.53 -17.39 -8.87
N PHE A 136 7.54 -18.71 -9.08
CA PHE A 136 6.85 -19.38 -10.18
C PHE A 136 6.40 -20.77 -9.74
N GLY A 137 5.49 -21.38 -10.50
CA GLY A 137 5.04 -22.75 -10.23
C GLY A 137 4.21 -23.22 -11.41
N SER A 138 4.49 -24.41 -11.92
CA SER A 138 3.78 -24.97 -13.08
C SER A 138 2.36 -25.42 -12.74
N SER A 139 2.12 -25.77 -11.47
CA SER A 139 0.81 -26.21 -10.97
C SER A 139 0.22 -25.29 -9.91
N THR A 140 1.03 -24.37 -9.37
CA THR A 140 0.69 -23.53 -8.21
C THR A 140 0.64 -22.03 -8.53
N VAL A 141 0.97 -21.63 -9.76
CA VAL A 141 0.83 -20.26 -10.24
C VAL A 141 0.02 -20.25 -11.53
N ASP A 142 -1.04 -19.46 -11.56
CA ASP A 142 -2.02 -19.48 -12.65
C ASP A 142 -1.59 -18.64 -13.85
N VAL A 143 -1.08 -17.44 -13.58
CA VAL A 143 -0.76 -16.44 -14.62
C VAL A 143 0.45 -15.60 -14.24
N ALA A 144 1.01 -14.90 -15.22
CA ALA A 144 2.03 -13.87 -14.99
C ALA A 144 1.58 -12.53 -15.56
N ALA A 145 1.97 -11.43 -14.91
CA ALA A 145 1.64 -10.07 -15.31
C ALA A 145 2.82 -9.11 -15.05
N PRO A 146 2.88 -7.94 -15.72
CA PRO A 146 3.94 -6.95 -15.50
C PRO A 146 4.04 -6.54 -14.03
N GLY A 147 5.18 -6.81 -13.40
CA GLY A 147 5.41 -6.55 -11.97
C GLY A 147 6.77 -5.90 -11.66
N SER A 148 7.66 -5.80 -12.65
CA SER A 148 8.95 -5.13 -12.49
C SER A 148 8.88 -3.67 -12.95
N PHE A 149 9.30 -2.74 -12.09
CA PHE A 149 9.35 -1.29 -12.38
C PHE A 149 8.03 -0.69 -12.91
N VAL A 150 6.90 -1.09 -12.33
CA VAL A 150 5.58 -0.57 -12.68
C VAL A 150 5.38 0.80 -12.03
N TYR A 151 5.14 1.83 -12.82
CA TYR A 151 4.79 3.16 -12.29
C TYR A 151 3.37 3.19 -11.74
N SER A 152 3.19 3.80 -10.58
CA SER A 152 1.87 4.01 -9.98
C SER A 152 1.81 5.28 -9.11
N THR A 153 0.64 5.52 -8.51
CA THR A 153 0.49 6.52 -7.44
C THR A 153 1.28 6.12 -6.21
N TYR A 154 1.82 7.09 -5.48
CA TYR A 154 2.49 6.84 -4.20
C TYR A 154 1.97 7.80 -3.16
N MET A 155 2.17 7.49 -1.87
CA MET A 155 1.84 8.45 -0.83
C MET A 155 2.64 9.74 -1.05
N SER A 156 2.00 10.89 -0.90
CA SER A 156 2.74 12.15 -0.87
C SER A 156 3.62 12.12 0.37
N GLU A 157 4.94 12.23 0.21
CA GLU A 157 5.79 12.61 1.34
C GLU A 157 5.35 14.01 1.76
N VAL A 158 4.54 14.09 2.81
CA VAL A 158 4.43 15.32 3.57
C VAL A 158 5.68 15.35 4.44
N ALA A 159 6.83 15.69 3.84
CA ALA A 159 7.96 16.11 4.64
C ALA A 159 7.44 17.30 5.46
N ALA A 160 7.37 17.14 6.79
CA ALA A 160 7.11 18.27 7.66
C ALA A 160 8.19 19.31 7.33
N LEU A 161 7.81 20.39 6.64
CA LEU A 161 8.76 21.38 6.13
C LEU A 161 9.54 22.03 7.28
N THR A 162 8.95 22.00 8.48
CA THR A 162 9.57 22.25 9.77
C THR A 162 8.77 21.53 10.86
N VAL A 163 9.44 20.77 11.74
CA VAL A 163 8.89 20.38 13.05
C VAL A 163 9.48 21.36 14.05
N GLN A 164 8.64 22.22 14.63
CA GLN A 164 9.00 23.04 15.78
C GLN A 164 8.04 22.67 16.90
N ASP A 165 8.58 22.28 18.04
CA ASP A 165 7.81 21.90 19.23
C ASP A 165 7.41 23.11 20.09
N PHE A 166 7.90 24.32 19.78
CA PHE A 166 7.79 25.54 20.59
C PHE A 166 8.43 25.46 22.00
N GLU A 167 9.00 24.31 22.35
CA GLU A 167 9.64 24.05 23.65
C GLU A 167 11.17 23.99 23.55
N SER A 168 11.71 23.73 22.35
CA SER A 168 13.12 23.85 22.03
C SER A 168 13.45 25.28 21.58
N GLY A 169 14.50 25.87 22.15
CA GLY A 169 14.81 27.31 22.07
C GLY A 169 14.90 27.91 20.66
N THR A 170 14.99 29.24 20.57
CA THR A 170 14.81 30.05 19.35
C THR A 170 15.95 29.99 18.32
N ALA A 171 16.75 28.92 18.29
CA ALA A 171 17.82 28.74 17.31
C ALA A 171 17.20 28.62 15.90
N GLY A 172 17.36 29.66 15.08
CA GLY A 172 16.75 29.75 13.74
C GLY A 172 15.72 30.88 13.57
N TRP A 173 15.46 31.67 14.62
CA TRP A 173 14.57 32.84 14.56
C TRP A 173 15.36 34.16 14.41
N THR A 174 14.85 35.09 13.61
CA THR A 174 15.20 36.52 13.72
C THR A 174 14.21 37.18 14.66
N LEU A 175 14.68 37.70 15.79
CA LEU A 175 13.85 38.38 16.77
C LEU A 175 13.86 39.89 16.49
N ASN A 176 12.76 40.42 15.95
CA ASN A 176 12.56 41.86 15.74
C ASN A 176 11.33 42.30 16.54
N ALA A 177 11.53 42.89 17.72
CA ALA A 177 10.42 43.26 18.58
C ALA A 177 9.36 44.10 17.82
N PRO A 178 8.05 43.76 17.90
CA PRO A 178 7.43 42.80 18.83
C PRO A 178 7.23 41.36 18.30
N PHE A 179 7.73 40.98 17.11
CA PHE A 179 7.49 39.66 16.51
C PHE A 179 8.79 38.94 16.08
N GLY A 180 8.89 37.65 16.36
CA GLY A 180 9.94 36.79 15.79
C GLY A 180 9.55 36.28 14.41
N ARG A 181 10.51 36.12 13.48
CA ARG A 181 10.30 35.35 12.24
C ARG A 181 11.23 34.14 12.19
N ALA A 182 10.74 33.00 11.72
CA ALA A 182 11.60 31.87 11.36
C ALA A 182 12.44 32.22 10.12
N ASN A 183 13.74 31.90 10.11
CA ASN A 183 14.64 32.19 8.99
C ASN A 183 14.68 31.11 7.90
N THR A 184 13.86 30.08 8.02
CA THR A 184 13.85 28.95 7.08
C THR A 184 12.67 29.05 6.13
N GLY A 185 12.92 29.53 4.91
CA GLY A 185 11.95 29.49 3.80
C GLY A 185 12.66 29.05 2.51
N TYR A 186 12.16 27.99 1.88
CA TYR A 186 12.47 27.68 0.48
C TYR A 186 11.29 28.14 -0.36
N ASN A 187 11.53 29.18 -1.17
CA ASN A 187 10.59 29.99 -1.95
C ASN A 187 10.07 31.26 -1.25
N SER A 188 9.65 32.23 -2.08
CA SER A 188 9.24 33.61 -1.75
C SER A 188 7.95 33.74 -0.92
N SER A 189 7.43 32.65 -0.36
CA SER A 189 6.20 32.65 0.42
C SER A 189 6.57 32.50 1.89
N TRP A 190 6.51 33.62 2.61
CA TRP A 190 6.70 33.66 4.06
C TRP A 190 5.41 33.17 4.73
N SER A 191 5.51 32.19 5.64
CA SER A 191 4.43 31.95 6.60
C SER A 191 4.61 32.89 7.79
N LEU A 192 3.54 33.60 8.15
CA LEU A 192 3.45 34.36 9.39
C LEU A 192 2.80 33.45 10.44
N ALA A 193 3.55 33.12 11.48
CA ALA A 193 3.01 32.49 12.68
C ALA A 193 3.28 33.44 13.85
N ASP A 194 2.23 33.81 14.57
CA ASP A 194 2.35 34.57 15.82
C ASP A 194 2.78 33.63 16.95
N SER A 195 3.61 34.13 17.86
CA SER A 195 4.11 33.36 18.98
C SER A 195 3.11 33.39 20.15
N PRO A 196 3.03 32.35 20.99
CA PRO A 196 2.23 32.36 22.22
C PRO A 196 2.69 33.40 23.26
N ALA A 197 3.81 34.10 23.02
CA ALA A 197 4.39 35.07 23.95
C ALA A 197 3.83 36.51 23.79
N GLY A 198 2.82 36.71 22.95
CA GLY A 198 2.01 37.92 23.02
C GLY A 198 1.29 37.94 24.37
N ASN A 199 1.68 38.86 25.26
CA ASN A 199 0.82 39.24 26.38
C ASN A 199 -0.46 39.84 25.76
N TYR A 200 -1.48 39.00 25.58
CA TYR A 200 -2.84 39.45 25.33
C TYR A 200 -3.36 40.02 26.65
N ALA A 201 -2.97 41.26 26.94
CA ALA A 201 -3.64 42.05 27.94
C ALA A 201 -5.02 42.43 27.38
N ASP A 202 -6.07 42.25 28.19
CA ASP A 202 -7.43 42.73 27.92
C ASP A 202 -7.48 44.24 27.61
#